data_AF-A0A0F9G2H9-F1
#
_entry.id   AF-A0A0F9G2H9-F1
#
_cell.length_a   1.000
_cell.length_b   1.000
_cell.length_c   1.000
_cell.angle_alpha   90.00
_cell.angle_beta   90.00
_cell.angle_gamma   90.00
#
_symmetry.space_group_name_H-M   'P 1'
#
loop_
_entity.id
_entity.type
_entity.pdbx_description
1 polymer ?
#
loop_
_entity_poly.entity_id
_entity_poly.type
_entity_poly.pdbx_seq_one_letter_code
_entity_poly.pdbx_strand_id
1 'polypeptide(L)'
;MRLRATATSEKFTKHYRAIVESALNAFPRATHFYMLSGDCMAIKSAEYTHNYLDDNDLDFIESFDFFESDWIKTGWKEERLIYRHWFNERTQKKQFYAMFKLQKRLGLTRNIPHDLQIQIGSQWWCLRRQTVETVIEFTKRRRDVMRFFKTTWIPDETFFQTVVRHVVPNSEISTRTLTFLMFSDYGMPLTFYNDHY
;
A
#
# COMPACT_ATOMS: atom_id res chain seq x y z
N MET A 1 -8.58 -16.22 6.70
CA MET A 1 -7.36 -16.06 5.90
C MET A 1 -7.00 -14.57 5.78
N ARG A 2 -5.93 -14.10 6.45
CA ARG A 2 -5.52 -12.66 6.52
C ARG A 2 -4.98 -12.19 5.15
N LEU A 3 -5.25 -10.92 4.81
CA LEU A 3 -4.73 -10.16 3.65
C LEU A 3 -3.37 -10.67 3.14
N ARG A 4 -3.29 -10.90 1.82
CA ARG A 4 -2.12 -11.47 1.12
C ARG A 4 -1.01 -10.43 0.96
N ALA A 5 -0.39 -10.00 2.05
CA ALA A 5 0.87 -9.26 2.05
C ALA A 5 2.04 -10.24 2.32
N THR A 6 2.52 -10.94 1.29
CA THR A 6 3.53 -12.03 1.37
C THR A 6 4.91 -11.64 0.84
N ALA A 7 5.24 -10.35 0.80
CA ALA A 7 6.58 -9.89 0.48
C ALA A 7 7.32 -9.46 1.75
N THR A 8 8.59 -9.85 1.90
CA THR A 8 9.49 -9.07 2.76
C THR A 8 9.54 -7.64 2.23
N SER A 9 9.67 -6.64 3.10
CA SER A 9 9.61 -5.22 2.73
C SER A 9 10.70 -4.78 1.74
N GLU A 10 11.79 -5.54 1.65
CA GLU A 10 12.80 -5.42 0.61
C GLU A 10 12.33 -5.90 -0.77
N LYS A 11 11.53 -6.97 -0.84
CA LYS A 11 10.90 -7.39 -2.11
C LYS A 11 9.89 -6.35 -2.55
N PHE A 12 9.11 -5.78 -1.63
CA PHE A 12 8.11 -4.76 -1.95
C PHE A 12 8.72 -3.57 -2.72
N THR A 13 9.68 -2.86 -2.14
CA THR A 13 10.20 -1.63 -2.78
C THR A 13 10.93 -1.89 -4.11
N LYS A 14 11.60 -3.04 -4.26
CA LYS A 14 12.31 -3.37 -5.51
C LYS A 14 11.36 -3.86 -6.63
N HIS A 15 10.39 -4.72 -6.30
CA HIS A 15 9.50 -5.29 -7.32
C HIS A 15 8.44 -4.29 -7.78
N TYR A 16 7.85 -3.51 -6.86
CA TYR A 16 6.80 -2.56 -7.23
C TYR A 16 7.33 -1.49 -8.19
N ARG A 17 8.51 -0.93 -7.94
CA ARG A 17 9.13 0.04 -8.86
C ARG A 17 9.29 -0.54 -10.27
N ALA A 18 9.85 -1.75 -10.37
CA ALA A 18 10.07 -2.39 -11.66
C ALA A 18 8.76 -2.69 -12.41
N ILE A 19 7.72 -3.14 -11.71
CA ILE A 19 6.40 -3.42 -12.28
C ILE A 19 5.77 -2.13 -12.82
N VAL A 20 5.80 -1.07 -12.02
CA VAL A 20 5.22 0.23 -12.38
C VAL A 20 5.97 0.87 -13.54
N GLU A 21 7.30 0.89 -13.52
CA GLU A 21 8.12 1.39 -14.64
C GLU A 21 7.85 0.60 -15.93
N SER A 22 7.71 -0.72 -15.84
CA SER A 22 7.37 -1.56 -17.00
C SER A 22 5.98 -1.24 -17.55
N ALA A 23 4.99 -1.06 -16.68
CA ALA A 23 3.62 -0.69 -17.09
C ALA A 23 3.58 0.70 -17.77
N LEU A 24 4.27 1.69 -17.20
CA LEU A 24 4.38 3.03 -17.78
C LEU A 24 4.96 3.03 -19.19
N ASN A 25 6.00 2.20 -19.41
CA ASN A 25 6.67 2.06 -20.70
C ASN A 25 5.83 1.28 -21.71
N ALA A 26 5.17 0.20 -21.28
CA ALA A 26 4.36 -0.65 -22.15
C ALA A 26 3.07 0.03 -22.62
N PHE A 27 2.50 0.90 -21.79
CA PHE A 27 1.21 1.56 -22.05
C PHE A 27 1.34 3.09 -22.00
N PRO A 28 1.93 3.71 -23.05
CA PRO A 28 2.17 5.16 -23.07
C PRO A 28 0.89 6.01 -23.08
N ARG A 29 -0.24 5.44 -23.54
CA ARG A 29 -1.54 6.12 -23.61
C ARG A 29 -2.46 5.84 -22.41
N ALA A 30 -2.03 5.01 -21.45
CA ALA A 30 -2.86 4.75 -20.27
C ALA A 30 -2.97 6.01 -19.41
N THR A 31 -4.22 6.43 -19.13
CA THR A 31 -4.53 7.57 -18.24
C THR A 31 -4.40 7.19 -16.77
N HIS A 32 -4.76 5.95 -16.44
CA HIS A 32 -4.75 5.41 -15.08
C HIS A 32 -4.06 4.05 -15.02
N PHE A 33 -3.48 3.75 -13.86
CA PHE A 33 -2.88 2.46 -13.53
C PHE A 33 -3.56 1.87 -12.31
N TYR A 34 -4.04 0.64 -12.44
CA TYR A 34 -4.76 -0.07 -11.39
C TYR A 34 -3.91 -1.23 -10.86
N MET A 35 -3.60 -1.21 -9.56
CA MET A 35 -3.01 -2.33 -8.85
C MET A 35 -4.06 -3.43 -8.62
N LEU A 36 -3.81 -4.63 -9.16
CA LEU A 36 -4.67 -5.81 -9.05
C LEU A 36 -3.84 -7.07 -8.76
N SER A 37 -4.51 -8.15 -8.38
CA SER A 37 -3.90 -9.48 -8.26
C SER A 37 -4.71 -10.55 -9.01
N GLY A 38 -4.17 -11.76 -9.09
CA GLY A 38 -4.85 -12.90 -9.70
C GLY A 38 -6.12 -13.37 -8.97
N ASP A 39 -6.39 -12.87 -7.76
CA ASP A 39 -7.66 -13.15 -7.06
C ASP A 39 -8.71 -12.05 -7.30
N CYS A 40 -8.38 -10.98 -8.03
CA CYS A 40 -9.30 -9.89 -8.34
C CYS A 40 -10.17 -10.27 -9.55
N MET A 41 -11.47 -9.99 -9.47
CA MET A 41 -12.43 -10.22 -10.55
C MET A 41 -13.14 -8.91 -10.91
N ALA A 42 -13.38 -8.69 -12.20
CA ALA A 42 -14.15 -7.56 -12.66
C ALA A 42 -15.65 -7.75 -12.36
N ILE A 43 -16.26 -6.76 -11.70
CA ILE A 43 -17.70 -6.73 -11.41
C ILE A 43 -18.45 -5.67 -12.23
N LYS A 44 -17.73 -4.93 -13.08
CA LYS A 44 -18.24 -3.92 -14.03
C LYS A 44 -17.59 -4.14 -15.39
N SER A 45 -18.22 -3.65 -16.45
CA SER A 45 -17.66 -3.73 -17.80
C SER A 45 -16.45 -2.81 -17.97
N ALA A 46 -15.62 -3.12 -18.97
CA ALA A 46 -14.51 -2.24 -19.35
C ALA A 46 -15.02 -0.86 -19.77
N GLU A 47 -16.10 -0.79 -20.54
CA GLU A 47 -16.73 0.48 -20.95
C GLU A 47 -17.16 1.33 -19.76
N TYR A 48 -17.82 0.73 -18.75
CA TYR A 48 -18.18 1.44 -17.53
C TYR A 48 -16.94 2.00 -16.83
N THR A 49 -15.86 1.23 -16.79
CA THR A 49 -14.61 1.64 -16.12
C THR A 49 -13.94 2.78 -16.86
N HIS A 50 -13.92 2.75 -18.20
CA HIS A 50 -13.42 3.84 -19.02
C HIS A 50 -14.20 5.14 -18.77
N ASN A 51 -15.52 5.09 -18.95
CA ASN A 51 -16.37 6.27 -18.76
C ASN A 51 -16.23 6.84 -17.35
N TYR A 52 -16.21 5.97 -16.32
CA TYR A 52 -16.07 6.42 -14.94
C TYR A 52 -14.73 7.12 -14.67
N LEU A 53 -13.62 6.59 -15.20
CA LEU A 53 -12.29 7.18 -15.03
C LEU A 53 -12.10 8.44 -15.88
N ASP A 54 -12.75 8.54 -17.03
CA ASP A 54 -12.75 9.75 -17.85
C ASP A 54 -13.55 10.89 -17.19
N ASP A 55 -14.67 10.54 -16.53
CA ASP A 55 -15.50 11.50 -15.78
C ASP A 55 -14.90 11.88 -14.41
N ASN A 56 -13.99 11.05 -13.87
CA ASN A 56 -13.42 11.23 -12.53
C ASN A 56 -11.89 11.09 -12.59
N ASP A 57 -11.21 12.09 -13.14
CA ASP A 57 -9.76 12.17 -13.22
C ASP A 57 -9.12 12.44 -11.84
N LEU A 58 -9.13 11.42 -10.98
CA LEU A 58 -8.68 11.45 -9.58
C LEU A 58 -7.78 10.25 -9.26
N ASP A 59 -6.98 10.37 -8.20
CA ASP A 59 -6.29 9.25 -7.59
C ASP A 59 -7.18 8.52 -6.58
N PHE A 60 -7.58 7.29 -6.91
CA PHE A 60 -8.40 6.45 -6.04
C PHE A 60 -7.50 5.60 -5.16
N ILE A 61 -7.18 6.12 -3.97
CA ILE A 61 -6.34 5.45 -2.99
C ILE A 61 -6.84 5.74 -1.58
N GLU A 62 -7.19 4.66 -0.89
CA GLU A 62 -7.58 4.75 0.50
C GLU A 62 -6.37 5.13 1.36
N SER A 63 -6.48 6.25 2.06
CA SER A 63 -5.39 6.81 2.86
C SER A 63 -5.94 7.53 4.09
N PHE A 64 -5.60 7.01 5.25
CA PHE A 64 -5.95 7.54 6.55
C PHE A 64 -4.70 7.76 7.39
N ASP A 65 -4.76 8.70 8.32
CA ASP A 65 -3.63 8.94 9.23
C ASP A 65 -3.27 7.64 9.98
N PHE A 66 -1.99 7.26 9.94
CA PHE A 66 -1.55 5.99 10.49
C PHE A 66 -1.75 5.91 12.01
N PHE A 67 -1.64 7.02 12.73
CA PHE A 67 -1.68 7.09 14.19
C PHE A 67 -3.05 7.46 14.74
N GLU A 68 -3.75 8.37 14.08
CA GLU A 68 -5.01 8.93 14.56
C GLU A 68 -6.24 8.18 14.06
N SER A 69 -6.12 7.44 12.95
CA SER A 69 -7.27 6.67 12.44
C SER A 69 -7.47 5.32 13.14
N ASP A 70 -8.72 4.85 13.09
CA ASP A 70 -9.17 3.53 13.55
C ASP A 70 -9.02 2.43 12.48
N TRP A 71 -8.24 2.69 11.41
CA TRP A 71 -8.00 1.70 10.37
C TRP A 71 -7.34 0.44 10.93
N ILE A 72 -6.36 0.63 11.83
CA ILE A 72 -5.73 -0.47 12.58
C ILE A 72 -6.54 -0.73 13.84
N LYS A 73 -7.53 -1.64 13.73
CA LYS A 73 -8.40 -2.01 14.86
C LYS A 73 -7.69 -2.80 15.96
N THR A 74 -6.70 -3.63 15.60
CA THR A 74 -6.02 -4.53 16.54
C THR A 74 -4.55 -4.77 16.18
N GLY A 75 -3.76 -5.15 17.19
CA GLY A 75 -2.35 -5.54 17.03
C GLY A 75 -1.38 -4.36 17.13
N TRP A 76 -0.17 -4.57 16.62
CA TRP A 76 0.89 -3.57 16.62
C TRP A 76 0.54 -2.37 15.74
N LYS A 77 0.92 -1.17 16.18
CA LYS A 77 0.72 0.09 15.45
C LYS A 77 2.07 0.76 15.25
N GLU A 78 2.60 1.37 16.30
CA GLU A 78 3.91 2.03 16.27
C GLU A 78 5.05 1.03 15.96
N GLU A 79 4.97 -0.20 16.48
CA GLU A 79 5.99 -1.23 16.27
C GLU A 79 6.16 -1.62 14.81
N ARG A 80 5.15 -1.38 13.96
CA ARG A 80 5.25 -1.60 12.51
C ARG A 80 6.28 -0.67 11.86
N LEU A 81 6.45 0.52 12.43
CA LEU A 81 7.25 1.61 11.89
C LEU A 81 8.61 1.74 12.58
N ILE A 82 8.66 1.69 13.92
CA ILE A 82 9.89 1.99 14.69
C ILE A 82 10.89 0.84 14.75
N TYR A 83 10.43 -0.41 14.55
CA TYR A 83 11.31 -1.58 14.46
C TYR A 83 11.57 -1.97 13.01
N ARG A 84 12.69 -2.66 12.80
CA ARG A 84 13.10 -3.15 11.48
C ARG A 84 12.65 -4.61 11.33
N HIS A 85 11.82 -4.87 10.32
CA HIS A 85 11.19 -6.16 10.06
C HIS A 85 11.80 -6.82 8.83
N TRP A 86 12.89 -7.55 9.03
CA TRP A 86 13.65 -8.21 7.96
C TRP A 86 13.06 -9.56 7.52
N PHE A 87 12.36 -10.22 8.44
CA PHE A 87 11.77 -11.53 8.23
C PHE A 87 10.29 -11.41 7.92
N ASN A 88 9.75 -12.29 7.09
CA ASN A 88 8.31 -12.36 6.86
C ASN A 88 7.65 -13.13 8.02
N GLU A 89 6.68 -12.51 8.71
CA GLU A 89 5.99 -13.12 9.87
C GLU A 89 5.34 -14.47 9.52
N ARG A 90 4.77 -14.61 8.31
CA ARG A 90 4.03 -15.81 7.89
C ARG A 90 4.95 -16.98 7.60
N THR A 91 6.09 -16.74 6.93
CA THR A 91 7.01 -17.82 6.53
C THR A 91 8.12 -18.08 7.55
N GLN A 92 8.53 -17.06 8.30
CA GLN A 92 9.69 -17.10 9.21
C GLN A 92 9.32 -16.59 10.61
N LYS A 93 8.16 -17.04 11.13
CA LYS A 93 7.57 -16.59 12.39
C LYS A 93 8.54 -16.55 13.57
N LYS A 94 9.35 -17.60 13.76
CA LYS A 94 10.34 -17.68 14.86
C LYS A 94 11.38 -16.56 14.78
N GLN A 95 11.95 -16.33 13.59
CA GLN A 95 12.98 -15.32 13.37
C GLN A 95 12.40 -13.90 13.48
N PHE A 96 11.18 -13.69 12.96
CA PHE A 96 10.45 -12.43 13.09
C PHE A 96 10.31 -12.01 14.55
N TYR A 97 9.74 -12.88 15.40
CA TYR A 97 9.54 -12.55 16.81
C TYR A 97 10.85 -12.51 17.61
N ALA A 98 11.85 -13.31 17.25
CA ALA A 98 13.17 -13.22 17.88
C ALA A 98 13.83 -11.85 17.63
N MET A 99 13.79 -11.38 16.38
CA MET A 99 14.32 -10.07 15.99
C MET A 99 13.56 -8.92 16.64
N PHE A 100 12.23 -9.01 16.72
CA PHE A 100 11.41 -8.05 17.46
C PHE A 100 11.81 -7.98 18.94
N LYS A 101 11.87 -9.13 19.63
CA LYS A 101 12.25 -9.19 21.05
C LYS A 101 13.65 -8.64 21.30
N LEU A 102 14.59 -8.92 20.40
CA LEU A 102 15.96 -8.42 20.48
C LEU A 102 16.00 -6.89 20.36
N GLN A 103 15.35 -6.32 19.34
CA GLN A 103 15.28 -4.87 19.18
C GLN A 103 14.62 -4.19 20.38
N LYS A 104 13.54 -4.78 20.90
CA LYS A 104 12.84 -4.28 22.10
C LYS A 104 13.74 -4.32 23.34
N ARG A 105 14.47 -5.41 23.57
CA ARG A 105 15.39 -5.56 24.72
C ARG A 105 16.56 -4.58 24.66
N LEU A 106 17.03 -4.27 23.45
CA LEU A 106 18.17 -3.39 23.23
C LEU A 106 17.78 -1.92 22.95
N GLY A 107 16.48 -1.60 22.94
CA GLY A 107 16.00 -0.24 22.63
C GLY A 107 16.31 0.24 21.20
N LEU A 108 16.45 -0.68 20.24
CA LEU A 108 16.87 -0.38 18.86
C LEU A 108 15.70 0.12 17.99
N THR A 109 15.15 1.28 18.33
CA THR A 109 14.11 1.94 17.53
C THR A 109 14.72 2.74 16.36
N ARG A 110 13.88 3.38 15.56
CA ARG A 110 14.29 4.33 14.53
C ARG A 110 13.25 5.44 14.42
N ASN A 111 13.68 6.60 13.98
CA ASN A 111 12.79 7.71 13.71
C ASN A 111 12.07 7.51 12.37
N ILE A 112 10.83 8.00 12.32
CA ILE A 112 10.06 8.17 11.10
C ILE A 112 10.57 9.45 10.41
N PRO A 113 10.66 9.50 9.07
CA PRO A 113 11.01 10.74 8.36
C PRO A 113 10.07 11.89 8.79
N HIS A 114 10.66 12.96 9.35
CA HIS A 114 9.91 14.01 10.06
C HIS A 114 8.97 14.83 9.17
N ASP A 115 9.23 14.84 7.86
CA ASP A 115 8.44 15.56 6.86
C ASP A 115 7.30 14.72 6.27
N LEU A 116 7.17 13.45 6.67
CA LEU A 116 6.13 12.56 6.21
C LEU A 116 5.08 12.30 7.28
N GLN A 117 3.84 12.61 6.94
CA GLN A 117 2.68 12.10 7.67
C GLN A 117 2.36 10.70 7.17
N ILE A 118 2.68 9.68 7.97
CA ILE A 118 2.46 8.29 7.56
C ILE A 118 0.96 8.03 7.42
N GLN A 119 0.59 7.43 6.30
CA GLN A 119 -0.78 7.03 6.01
C GLN A 119 -0.90 5.49 5.96
N ILE A 120 -2.12 5.00 6.10
CA ILE A 120 -2.47 3.59 5.91
C ILE A 120 -3.80 3.47 5.16
N GLY A 121 -3.97 2.37 4.43
CA GLY A 121 -5.24 2.01 3.79
C GLY A 121 -5.14 0.68 3.07
N SER A 122 -6.14 0.37 2.26
CA SER A 122 -6.16 -0.80 1.37
C SER A 122 -4.93 -0.84 0.45
N GLN A 123 -4.41 -2.04 0.22
CA GLN A 123 -3.35 -2.30 -0.75
C GLN A 123 -3.76 -1.93 -2.19
N TRP A 124 -5.06 -1.92 -2.50
CA TRP A 124 -5.58 -1.68 -3.84
C TRP A 124 -5.77 -0.18 -4.11
N TRP A 125 -5.28 0.26 -5.26
CA TRP A 125 -5.38 1.66 -5.71
C TRP A 125 -5.52 1.72 -7.23
N CYS A 126 -6.11 2.80 -7.71
CA CYS A 126 -6.11 3.20 -9.11
C CYS A 126 -5.59 4.65 -9.18
N LEU A 127 -4.42 4.86 -9.76
CA LEU A 127 -3.72 6.14 -9.75
C LEU A 127 -3.61 6.70 -11.17
N ARG A 128 -3.70 8.02 -11.30
CA ARG A 128 -3.44 8.72 -12.55
C ARG A 128 -1.99 8.52 -12.97
N ARG A 129 -1.74 8.52 -14.29
CA ARG A 129 -0.39 8.37 -14.85
C ARG A 129 0.60 9.35 -14.22
N GLN A 130 0.24 10.63 -14.17
CA GLN A 130 1.10 11.68 -13.63
C GLN A 130 1.49 11.41 -12.16
N THR A 131 0.55 10.92 -11.37
CA THR A 131 0.81 10.54 -9.97
C THR A 131 1.78 9.38 -9.88
N VAL A 132 1.60 8.35 -10.70
CA VAL A 132 2.52 7.20 -10.76
C VAL A 132 3.93 7.63 -11.17
N GLU A 133 4.06 8.47 -12.19
CA GLU A 133 5.35 9.03 -12.62
C GLU A 133 6.03 9.84 -11.50
N THR A 134 5.23 10.65 -10.79
CA THR A 134 5.70 11.44 -9.64
C THR A 134 6.17 10.54 -8.49
N VAL A 135 5.45 9.45 -8.18
CA VAL A 135 5.86 8.45 -7.19
C VAL A 135 7.18 7.79 -7.58
N ILE A 136 7.35 7.42 -8.86
CA ILE A 136 8.61 6.84 -9.35
C ILE A 136 9.76 7.84 -9.18
N GLU A 137 9.57 9.10 -9.53
CA GLU A 137 10.58 10.14 -9.36
C GLU A 137 10.90 10.39 -7.88
N PHE A 138 9.88 10.40 -7.02
CA PHE A 138 10.04 10.45 -5.57
C PHE A 138 10.95 9.32 -5.07
N THR A 139 10.77 8.09 -5.54
CA THR A 139 11.61 6.95 -5.11
C THR A 139 13.09 7.08 -5.50
N LYS A 140 13.39 7.84 -6.56
CA LYS A 140 14.77 8.12 -6.99
C LYS A 140 15.40 9.18 -6.09
N ARG A 141 14.65 10.24 -5.75
CA ARG A 141 15.10 11.37 -4.94
C ARG A 141 15.20 11.03 -3.45
N ARG A 142 14.17 10.42 -2.87
CA ARG A 142 14.01 10.19 -1.43
C ARG A 142 14.50 8.80 -1.00
N ARG A 143 15.81 8.59 -1.13
CA ARG A 143 16.48 7.32 -0.75
C ARG A 143 16.36 7.00 0.74
N ASP A 144 16.23 8.02 1.58
CA ASP A 144 15.92 7.92 3.01
C ASP A 144 14.56 7.26 3.26
N VAL A 145 13.52 7.70 2.54
CA VAL A 145 12.16 7.14 2.63
C VAL A 145 12.13 5.71 2.11
N MET A 146 12.84 5.43 1.02
CA MET A 146 12.98 4.06 0.50
C MET A 146 13.67 3.14 1.51
N ARG A 147 14.72 3.62 2.20
CA ARG A 147 15.38 2.87 3.27
C ARG A 147 14.47 2.66 4.47
N PHE A 148 13.60 3.62 4.78
CA PHE A 148 12.59 3.48 5.82
C PHE A 148 11.58 2.36 5.47
N PHE A 149 10.90 2.45 4.33
CA PHE A 149 9.89 1.44 3.96
C PHE A 149 10.47 0.06 3.63
N LYS A 150 11.76 -0.04 3.28
CA LYS A 150 12.46 -1.33 3.05
C LYS A 150 12.40 -2.29 4.22
N THR A 151 12.23 -1.80 5.45
CA THR A 151 12.16 -2.63 6.67
C THR A 151 10.93 -2.33 7.51
N THR A 152 9.94 -1.62 6.97
CA THR A 152 8.62 -1.43 7.60
C THR A 152 7.81 -2.72 7.48
N TRP A 153 6.97 -3.03 8.47
CA TRP A 153 6.05 -4.15 8.35
C TRP A 153 4.78 -3.74 7.60
N ILE A 154 4.38 -4.52 6.60
CA ILE A 154 3.22 -4.26 5.70
C ILE A 154 3.38 -2.91 4.96
N PRO A 155 4.48 -2.73 4.19
CA PRO A 155 4.70 -1.48 3.45
C PRO A 155 3.73 -1.28 2.28
N ASP A 156 3.06 -2.34 1.84
CA ASP A 156 2.05 -2.35 0.78
C ASP A 156 0.75 -1.62 1.13
N GLU A 157 0.43 -1.53 2.42
CA GLU A 157 -0.73 -0.78 2.92
C GLU A 157 -0.36 0.62 3.41
N THR A 158 0.92 1.01 3.35
CA THR A 158 1.39 2.29 3.92
C THR A 158 2.22 3.15 2.97
N PHE A 159 3.01 2.56 2.06
CA PHE A 159 3.94 3.30 1.22
C PHE A 159 3.23 4.21 0.22
N PHE A 160 2.37 3.65 -0.64
CA PHE A 160 1.68 4.44 -1.67
C PHE A 160 0.75 5.46 -1.03
N GLN A 161 0.06 5.07 0.03
CA GLN A 161 -0.84 5.93 0.80
C GLN A 161 -0.07 7.13 1.34
N THR A 162 1.13 6.90 1.90
CA THR A 162 1.97 7.99 2.43
C THR A 162 2.51 8.88 1.31
N VAL A 163 3.08 8.29 0.25
CA VAL A 163 3.75 9.05 -0.81
C VAL A 163 2.73 9.84 -1.63
N VAL A 164 1.62 9.23 -2.03
CA VAL A 164 0.57 9.93 -2.81
C VAL A 164 0.01 11.09 -2.00
N ARG A 165 -0.34 10.89 -0.73
CA ARG A 165 -0.82 11.97 0.15
C ARG A 165 0.21 13.09 0.34
N HIS A 166 1.50 12.78 0.24
CA HIS A 166 2.58 13.76 0.38
C HIS A 166 2.83 14.58 -0.90
N VAL A 167 2.59 14.00 -2.09
CA VAL A 167 2.94 14.64 -3.37
C VAL A 167 1.75 15.11 -4.20
N VAL A 168 0.53 14.68 -3.87
CA VAL A 168 -0.71 15.01 -4.59
C VAL A 168 -1.63 15.88 -3.72
N PRO A 169 -2.22 16.96 -4.25
CA PRO A 169 -3.22 17.75 -3.52
C PRO A 169 -4.43 16.90 -3.09
N ASN A 170 -4.95 17.15 -1.88
CA ASN A 170 -6.11 16.41 -1.36
C ASN A 170 -7.36 16.50 -2.26
N SER A 171 -7.55 17.59 -3.01
CA SER A 171 -8.67 17.75 -3.96
C SER A 171 -8.62 16.78 -5.13
N GLU A 172 -7.46 16.17 -5.38
CA GLU A 172 -7.23 15.23 -6.49
C GLU A 172 -7.21 13.77 -6.01
N ILE A 173 -7.50 13.51 -4.72
CA ILE A 173 -7.48 12.18 -4.12
C ILE A 173 -8.90 11.80 -3.69
N SER A 174 -9.38 10.64 -4.17
CA SER A 174 -10.52 9.94 -3.60
C SER A 174 -10.01 8.88 -2.61
N THR A 175 -10.40 9.00 -1.34
CA THR A 175 -10.09 8.00 -0.31
C THR A 175 -10.93 6.71 -0.44
N ARG A 176 -11.87 6.66 -1.39
CA ARG A 176 -12.59 5.44 -1.74
C ARG A 176 -11.84 4.71 -2.85
N THR A 177 -11.50 3.43 -2.61
CA THR A 177 -10.93 2.57 -3.66
C THR A 177 -12.00 2.14 -4.66
N LEU A 178 -11.57 1.85 -5.90
CA LEU A 178 -12.42 1.23 -6.92
C LEU A 178 -12.57 -0.30 -6.75
N THR A 179 -11.92 -0.87 -5.74
CA THR A 179 -11.98 -2.30 -5.44
C THR A 179 -13.07 -2.53 -4.42
N PHE A 180 -14.07 -3.34 -4.77
CA PHE A 180 -15.06 -3.77 -3.79
C PHE A 180 -14.44 -4.82 -2.87
N LEU A 181 -14.30 -4.46 -1.60
CA LEU A 181 -13.70 -5.28 -0.56
C LEU A 181 -14.55 -5.19 0.70
N MET A 182 -14.81 -6.35 1.32
CA MET A 182 -15.50 -6.44 2.60
C MET A 182 -14.63 -7.19 3.60
N PHE A 183 -14.69 -6.76 4.86
CA PHE A 183 -14.04 -7.42 5.98
C PHE A 183 -15.09 -7.87 6.99
N SER A 184 -14.85 -9.00 7.63
CA SER A 184 -15.59 -9.37 8.84
C SER A 184 -15.22 -8.45 10.00
N ASP A 185 -15.99 -8.52 11.10
CA ASP A 185 -15.72 -7.77 12.33
C ASP A 185 -14.34 -8.06 12.93
N TYR A 186 -13.76 -9.21 12.60
CA TYR A 186 -12.41 -9.62 12.99
C TYR A 186 -11.30 -9.13 12.04
N GLY A 187 -11.64 -8.27 11.07
CA GLY A 187 -10.70 -7.71 10.09
C GLY A 187 -10.25 -8.72 9.03
N MET A 188 -11.05 -9.76 8.77
CA MET A 188 -10.71 -10.81 7.82
C MET A 188 -11.43 -10.55 6.49
N PRO A 189 -10.73 -10.53 5.34
CA PRO A 189 -11.38 -10.27 4.06
C PRO A 189 -12.39 -11.38 3.74
N LEU A 190 -13.59 -10.99 3.33
CA LEU A 190 -14.60 -11.90 2.81
C LEU A 190 -14.21 -12.33 1.39
N THR A 191 -14.35 -13.61 1.11
CA THR A 191 -14.17 -14.15 -0.25
C THR A 191 -15.53 -14.20 -0.92
N PHE A 192 -15.61 -13.59 -2.09
CA PHE A 192 -16.81 -13.61 -2.92
C PHE A 192 -16.80 -14.83 -3.84
N TYR A 193 -17.95 -15.46 -3.98
CA TYR A 193 -18.19 -16.54 -4.93
C TYR A 193 -19.25 -16.06 -5.94
N ASN A 194 -19.38 -16.77 -7.07
CA ASN A 194 -20.28 -16.37 -8.16
C ASN A 194 -21.78 -16.41 -7.78
N ASP A 195 -22.12 -16.90 -6.59
CA ASP A 195 -23.46 -16.96 -6.02
C ASP A 195 -23.73 -15.84 -4.97
N HIS A 196 -22.76 -14.96 -4.73
CA HIS A 196 -22.96 -13.75 -3.94
C HIS A 196 -23.44 -12.61 -4.85
N TYR A 197 -24.76 -12.39 -4.89
CA TYR A 197 -25.42 -11.28 -5.60
C TYR A 197 -25.69 -10.08 -4.68
#